data_AF-A0A8H3F6W4-F1
#
_entry.id   AF-A0A8H3F6W4-F1
#
_cell.length_a   1.000
_cell.length_b   1.000
_cell.length_c   1.000
_cell.angle_alpha   90.00
_cell.angle_beta   90.00
_cell.angle_gamma   90.00
#
_symmetry.space_group_name_H-M   'P 1'
#
loop_
_entity.id
_entity.type
_entity.pdbx_description
1 polymer ?
#
loop_
_entity_poly.entity_id
_entity_poly.type
_entity_poly.pdbx_seq_one_letter_code
_entity_poly.pdbx_strand_id
1 'polypeptide(L)'
;MKKYTTLMSAYGVGVGIDFKFHGMVANTLSAHRLIQHFQEEMGPEAADKIVNSLYKQYFEEEAHPAAPITLLKAALDGGVERATAEAFVGDEYEALPETKLLIREQASNGIDAVPYVVLEGKRRDFTLEGAKEVDEYLKEFEKVVKESK
;
A
#
# COMPACT_ATOMS: atom_id res chain seq x y z
N MET A 1 15.25 13.95 -11.79
CA MET A 1 14.37 14.33 -10.66
C MET A 1 13.38 15.44 -10.99
N LYS A 2 13.80 16.64 -11.45
CA LYS A 2 12.87 17.77 -11.70
C LYS A 2 11.61 17.43 -12.53
N LYS A 3 11.75 16.68 -13.62
CA LYS A 3 10.59 16.26 -14.45
C LYS A 3 9.60 15.36 -13.69
N TYR A 4 10.14 14.41 -12.90
CA TYR A 4 9.34 13.49 -12.10
C TYR A 4 8.58 14.23 -10.99
N THR A 5 9.27 15.08 -10.22
CA THR A 5 8.64 15.81 -9.12
C THR A 5 7.58 16.78 -9.64
N THR A 6 7.81 17.45 -10.78
CA THR A 6 6.79 18.30 -11.42
C THR A 6 5.56 17.50 -11.83
N LEU A 7 5.74 16.34 -12.49
CA LEU A 7 4.62 15.51 -12.95
C LEU A 7 3.82 14.94 -11.77
N MET A 8 4.51 14.33 -10.79
CA MET A 8 3.85 13.75 -9.61
C MET A 8 3.13 14.81 -8.77
N SER A 9 3.69 16.01 -8.64
CA SER A 9 2.99 17.11 -7.95
C SER A 9 1.68 17.48 -8.67
N ALA A 10 1.71 17.55 -10.00
CA ALA A 10 0.50 17.86 -10.78
C ALA A 10 -0.58 16.76 -10.64
N TYR A 11 -0.17 15.49 -10.64
CA TYR A 11 -1.08 14.37 -10.37
C TYR A 11 -1.66 14.42 -8.96
N GLY A 12 -0.82 14.64 -7.95
CA GLY A 12 -1.25 14.75 -6.55
C GLY A 12 -2.29 15.85 -6.36
N VAL A 13 -2.04 17.06 -6.87
CA VAL A 13 -3.00 18.18 -6.80
C VAL A 13 -4.35 17.80 -7.42
N GLY A 14 -4.37 17.04 -8.50
CA GLY A 14 -5.60 16.56 -9.14
C GLY A 14 -6.46 15.64 -8.27
N VAL A 15 -5.85 14.97 -7.29
CA VAL A 15 -6.53 14.01 -6.39
C VAL A 15 -6.43 14.40 -4.91
N GLY A 16 -5.98 15.62 -4.60
CA GLY A 16 -5.90 16.14 -3.24
C GLY A 16 -4.70 15.65 -2.41
N ILE A 17 -3.61 15.21 -3.04
CA ILE A 17 -2.36 14.78 -2.38
C ILE A 17 -1.27 15.85 -2.59
N ASP A 18 -0.71 16.38 -1.50
CA ASP A 18 0.38 17.36 -1.53
C ASP A 18 1.77 16.70 -1.42
N PHE A 19 2.20 16.04 -2.50
CA PHE A 19 3.47 15.30 -2.52
C PHE A 19 4.67 16.18 -2.15
N LYS A 20 5.45 15.70 -1.17
CA LYS A 20 6.76 16.21 -0.76
C LYS A 20 7.86 15.22 -1.15
N PHE A 21 9.03 15.74 -1.49
CA PHE A 21 10.10 14.95 -2.13
C PHE A 21 11.46 15.06 -1.43
N HIS A 22 11.54 15.69 -0.25
CA HIS A 22 12.79 15.81 0.53
C HIS A 22 12.87 14.82 1.69
N GLY A 23 11.85 13.97 1.85
CA GLY A 23 11.84 12.88 2.82
C GLY A 23 12.90 11.81 2.53
N MET A 24 13.15 10.98 3.53
CA MET A 24 14.15 9.90 3.44
C MET A 24 13.60 8.71 2.65
N VAL A 25 14.29 8.35 1.57
CA VAL A 25 14.07 7.06 0.90
C VAL A 25 14.67 5.96 1.78
N ALA A 26 13.82 5.07 2.29
CA ALA A 26 14.22 3.99 3.17
C ALA A 26 13.49 2.69 2.84
N ASN A 27 13.97 1.59 3.40
CA ASN A 27 13.31 0.30 3.28
C ASN A 27 11.93 0.34 3.94
N THR A 28 10.90 -0.18 3.26
CA THR A 28 9.49 -0.16 3.71
C THR A 28 9.03 -1.50 4.28
N LEU A 29 9.92 -2.47 4.48
CA LEU A 29 9.54 -3.82 4.93
C LEU A 29 8.80 -3.81 6.26
N SER A 30 9.22 -2.97 7.22
CA SER A 30 8.53 -2.86 8.51
C SER A 30 7.11 -2.27 8.37
N ALA A 31 6.89 -1.37 7.40
CA ALA A 31 5.56 -0.85 7.10
C ALA A 31 4.67 -1.93 6.46
N HIS A 32 5.21 -2.72 5.53
CA HIS A 32 4.47 -3.86 4.95
C HIS A 32 4.15 -4.93 5.98
N ARG A 33 5.07 -5.20 6.92
CA ARG A 33 4.88 -6.12 8.05
C ARG A 33 3.69 -5.67 8.90
N LEU A 34 3.65 -4.37 9.24
CA LEU A 34 2.56 -3.75 9.99
C LEU A 34 1.21 -3.87 9.28
N ILE A 35 1.17 -3.53 7.99
CA ILE A 35 -0.06 -3.58 7.18
C ILE A 35 -0.57 -5.02 7.12
N GLN A 36 0.27 -5.98 6.74
CA GLN A 36 -0.13 -7.37 6.57
C GLN A 36 -0.64 -7.98 7.88
N HIS A 37 0.10 -7.80 8.97
CA HIS A 37 -0.26 -8.37 10.26
C HIS A 37 -1.63 -7.88 10.75
N PHE A 38 -1.85 -6.56 10.72
CA PHE A 38 -3.12 -6.02 11.19
C PHE A 38 -4.27 -6.17 10.18
N GLN A 39 -3.97 -6.39 8.89
CA GLN A 39 -4.99 -6.83 7.94
C GLN A 39 -5.51 -8.23 8.29
N GLU A 40 -4.62 -9.16 8.66
CA GLU A 40 -5.01 -10.53 9.05
C GLU A 40 -5.78 -10.55 10.37
N GLU A 41 -5.34 -9.77 11.36
CA GLU A 41 -5.94 -9.75 12.70
C GLU A 41 -7.25 -8.94 12.76
N MET A 42 -7.33 -7.81 12.05
CA MET A 42 -8.41 -6.83 12.21
C MET A 42 -9.20 -6.55 10.92
N GLY A 43 -8.78 -7.11 9.79
CA GLY A 43 -9.48 -6.99 8.51
C GLY A 43 -9.10 -5.76 7.68
N PRO A 44 -9.71 -5.62 6.48
CA PRO A 44 -9.31 -4.64 5.48
C PRO A 44 -9.54 -3.19 5.92
N GLU A 45 -10.55 -2.91 6.73
CA GLU A 45 -10.80 -1.52 7.18
C GLU A 45 -9.66 -0.98 8.07
N ALA A 46 -9.08 -1.83 8.92
CA ALA A 46 -7.92 -1.46 9.73
C ALA A 46 -6.69 -1.25 8.84
N ALA A 47 -6.46 -2.16 7.89
CA ALA A 47 -5.38 -2.07 6.92
C ALA A 47 -5.45 -0.78 6.09
N ASP A 48 -6.64 -0.42 5.59
CA ASP A 48 -6.87 0.81 4.82
C ASP A 48 -6.51 2.06 5.63
N LYS A 49 -6.90 2.10 6.92
CA LYS A 49 -6.55 3.22 7.81
C LYS A 49 -5.04 3.30 8.07
N ILE A 50 -4.37 2.16 8.27
CA ILE A 50 -2.92 2.08 8.44
C ILE A 50 -2.21 2.58 7.17
N VAL A 51 -2.61 2.08 5.99
CA VAL A 51 -2.04 2.48 4.69
C VAL A 51 -2.22 3.97 4.45
N ASN A 52 -3.42 4.52 4.67
CA ASN A 52 -3.67 5.95 4.51
C ASN A 52 -2.81 6.80 5.46
N SER A 53 -2.64 6.36 6.71
CA SER A 53 -1.75 7.04 7.66
C SER A 53 -0.29 7.00 7.21
N LEU A 54 0.20 5.85 6.73
CA LEU A 54 1.56 5.70 6.21
C LEU A 54 1.79 6.55 4.95
N TYR A 55 0.82 6.59 4.04
CA TYR A 55 0.88 7.41 2.83
C TYR A 55 0.97 8.88 3.16
N LYS A 56 0.11 9.39 4.04
CA LYS A 56 0.20 10.80 4.49
C LYS A 56 1.56 11.10 5.11
N GLN A 57 1.99 10.26 6.05
CA GLN A 57 3.26 10.46 6.76
C GLN A 57 4.46 10.49 5.79
N TYR A 58 4.51 9.56 4.84
CA TYR A 58 5.64 9.44 3.92
C TYR A 58 5.58 10.46 2.78
N PHE A 59 4.44 10.54 2.09
CA PHE A 59 4.29 11.32 0.87
C PHE A 59 4.01 12.79 1.10
N GLU A 60 3.43 13.18 2.24
CA GLU A 60 3.04 14.58 2.51
C GLU A 60 3.80 15.19 3.70
N GLU A 61 4.24 14.37 4.66
CA GLU A 61 4.91 14.83 5.89
C GLU A 61 6.42 14.52 5.91
N GLU A 62 6.97 13.92 4.85
CA GLU A 62 8.40 13.58 4.69
C GLU A 62 8.97 12.66 5.80
N ALA A 63 8.09 11.96 6.52
CA ALA A 63 8.48 11.08 7.62
C ALA A 63 9.20 9.82 7.11
N HIS A 64 10.11 9.26 7.92
CA HIS A 64 10.75 8.00 7.61
C HIS A 64 9.70 6.87 7.63
N PRO A 65 9.55 6.07 6.55
CA PRO A 65 8.42 5.14 6.40
C PRO A 65 8.45 3.91 7.32
N ALA A 66 9.52 3.75 8.10
CA ALA A 66 9.78 2.57 8.93
C ALA A 66 10.35 2.96 10.30
N ALA A 67 10.34 4.25 10.66
CA ALA A 67 10.71 4.65 12.01
C ALA A 67 9.64 4.17 13.00
N PRO A 68 10.01 3.76 14.23
CA PRO A 68 9.06 3.29 15.23
C PRO A 68 7.90 4.28 15.48
N ILE A 69 8.19 5.59 15.49
CA ILE A 69 7.16 6.62 15.66
C ILE A 69 6.14 6.64 14.51
N THR A 70 6.58 6.43 13.28
CA THR A 70 5.73 6.40 12.08
C THR A 70 4.82 5.17 12.11
N LEU A 71 5.40 4.01 12.43
CA LEU A 71 4.68 2.73 12.49
C LEU A 71 3.66 2.73 13.64
N LEU A 72 4.05 3.22 14.81
CA LEU A 72 3.15 3.33 15.96
C LEU A 72 1.98 4.27 15.66
N LYS A 73 2.24 5.44 15.07
CA LYS A 73 1.16 6.35 14.66
C LYS A 73 0.22 5.68 13.67
N ALA A 74 0.75 5.00 12.66
CA ALA A 74 -0.08 4.32 11.66
C ALA A 74 -0.95 3.21 12.27
N ALA A 75 -0.40 2.40 13.18
CA ALA A 75 -1.14 1.37 13.90
C ALA A 75 -2.30 1.95 14.72
N LEU A 76 -2.04 3.03 15.47
CA LEU A 76 -3.07 3.71 16.27
C LEU A 76 -4.17 4.32 15.39
N ASP A 77 -3.79 4.95 14.27
CA ASP A 77 -4.75 5.47 13.28
C ASP A 77 -5.58 4.32 12.66
N GLY A 78 -5.00 3.12 12.58
CA GLY A 78 -5.64 1.85 12.23
C GLY A 78 -6.66 1.31 13.24
N GLY A 79 -6.69 1.86 14.45
CA GLY A 79 -7.51 1.36 15.56
C GLY A 79 -6.86 0.25 16.38
N VAL A 80 -5.57 -0.03 16.18
CA VAL A 80 -4.82 -0.98 17.00
C VAL A 80 -4.65 -0.42 18.41
N GLU A 81 -4.87 -1.24 19.43
CA GLU A 81 -4.62 -0.87 20.82
C GLU A 81 -3.14 -0.53 21.03
N ARG A 82 -2.84 0.48 21.85
CA ARG A 82 -1.49 1.01 22.02
C ARG A 82 -0.48 -0.03 22.47
N ALA A 83 -0.78 -0.84 23.49
CA ALA A 83 0.16 -1.84 23.96
C ALA A 83 0.42 -2.92 22.89
N THR A 84 -0.61 -3.34 22.15
CA THR A 84 -0.44 -4.24 20.98
C THR A 84 0.44 -3.61 19.90
N ALA A 85 0.20 -2.35 19.55
CA ALA A 85 0.99 -1.63 18.55
C ALA A 85 2.45 -1.46 18.99
N GLU A 86 2.69 -1.07 20.26
CA GLU A 86 4.03 -0.91 20.82
C GLU A 86 4.79 -2.25 20.87
N ALA A 87 4.11 -3.34 21.24
CA ALA A 87 4.69 -4.69 21.22
C ALA A 87 5.11 -5.10 19.80
N PHE A 88 4.22 -4.94 18.82
CA PHE A 88 4.51 -5.31 17.44
C PHE A 88 5.62 -4.46 16.81
N VAL A 89 5.63 -3.14 17.07
CA VAL A 89 6.67 -2.24 16.57
C VAL A 89 8.01 -2.49 17.25
N GLY A 90 8.01 -2.90 18.52
CA GLY A 90 9.20 -3.23 19.29
C GLY A 90 9.85 -4.57 18.91
N ASP A 91 9.09 -5.49 18.31
CA ASP A 91 9.61 -6.75 17.79
C ASP A 91 9.82 -6.67 16.27
N GLU A 92 11.07 -6.57 15.81
CA GLU A 92 11.40 -6.49 14.38
C GLU A 92 11.25 -7.83 13.63
N TYR A 93 11.04 -8.94 14.35
CA TYR A 93 10.98 -10.30 13.80
C TYR A 93 9.56 -10.85 13.66
N GLU A 94 8.62 -10.38 14.48
CA GLU A 94 7.21 -10.78 14.42
C GLU A 94 6.62 -10.60 13.00
N ALA A 95 5.97 -11.61 12.42
CA ALA A 95 5.43 -11.61 11.05
C ALA A 95 6.44 -11.36 9.89
N LEU A 96 7.75 -11.33 10.17
CA LEU A 96 8.78 -11.03 9.17
C LEU A 96 8.94 -12.13 8.11
N PRO A 97 9.01 -13.44 8.45
CA PRO A 97 9.09 -14.52 7.47
C PRO A 97 7.90 -14.55 6.51
N GLU A 98 6.69 -14.38 7.03
CA GLU A 98 5.41 -14.41 6.31
C GLU A 98 5.35 -13.25 5.32
N THR A 99 5.66 -12.03 5.78
CA THR A 99 5.70 -10.84 4.92
C THR A 99 6.69 -11.01 3.76
N LYS A 100 7.87 -11.58 4.03
CA LYS A 100 8.88 -11.85 2.97
C LYS A 100 8.42 -12.93 2.00
N LEU A 101 7.66 -13.92 2.46
CA LEU A 101 7.11 -14.96 1.60
C LEU A 101 6.09 -14.37 0.61
N LEU A 102 5.17 -13.54 1.09
CA LEU A 102 4.17 -12.85 0.26
C LEU A 102 4.82 -11.97 -0.82
N ILE A 103 5.85 -11.19 -0.45
CA ILE A 103 6.60 -10.37 -1.41
C ILE A 103 7.27 -11.25 -2.49
N ARG A 104 7.86 -12.38 -2.09
CA ARG A 104 8.52 -13.32 -3.03
C ARG A 104 7.52 -14.02 -3.93
N GLU A 105 6.34 -14.33 -3.42
CA GLU A 105 5.25 -14.92 -4.21
C GLU A 105 4.87 -13.98 -5.35
N GLN A 106 4.63 -12.69 -5.07
CA GLN A 106 4.29 -11.72 -6.12
C GLN A 106 5.42 -11.55 -7.14
N ALA A 107 6.68 -11.53 -6.68
CA ALA A 107 7.82 -11.51 -7.60
C ALA A 107 7.91 -12.79 -8.47
N SER A 108 7.57 -13.95 -7.91
CA SER A 108 7.53 -15.23 -8.64
C SER A 108 6.39 -15.28 -9.66
N ASN A 109 5.31 -14.53 -9.40
CA ASN A 109 4.21 -14.29 -10.34
C ASN A 109 4.57 -13.28 -11.45
N GLY A 110 5.81 -12.78 -11.49
CA GLY A 110 6.29 -11.85 -12.50
C GLY A 110 5.89 -10.39 -12.27
N ILE A 111 5.38 -10.06 -11.08
CA ILE A 111 5.02 -8.67 -10.74
C ILE A 111 6.27 -7.93 -10.30
N ASP A 112 6.67 -6.91 -11.07
CA ASP A 112 7.88 -6.11 -10.83
C ASP A 112 7.58 -4.62 -10.56
N ALA A 113 6.32 -4.19 -10.62
CA ALA A 113 5.87 -2.82 -10.37
C ALA A 113 4.50 -2.77 -9.68
N VAL A 114 4.23 -1.65 -8.99
CA VAL A 114 2.97 -1.36 -8.30
C VAL A 114 2.45 0.04 -8.68
N PRO A 115 1.12 0.28 -8.60
CA PRO A 115 0.07 -0.68 -8.26
C PRO A 115 -0.17 -1.69 -9.39
N TYR A 116 -0.54 -2.92 -9.00
CA TYR A 116 -0.89 -4.02 -9.90
C TYR A 116 -2.22 -4.58 -9.41
N VAL A 117 -3.26 -4.49 -10.24
CA VAL A 117 -4.61 -4.92 -9.86
C VAL A 117 -5.05 -6.06 -10.75
N VAL A 118 -5.44 -7.17 -10.11
CA VAL A 118 -6.05 -8.32 -10.79
C VAL A 118 -7.55 -8.31 -10.52
N LEU A 119 -8.34 -8.35 -11.58
CA LEU A 119 -9.77 -8.56 -11.54
C LEU A 119 -10.04 -10.01 -11.91
N GLU A 120 -10.46 -10.80 -10.92
CA GLU A 120 -10.82 -12.21 -11.14
C GLU A 120 -12.02 -12.31 -12.08
N GLY A 121 -11.88 -13.10 -13.14
CA GLY A 121 -12.92 -13.31 -14.12
C GLY A 121 -13.26 -14.78 -14.32
N LYS A 122 -14.50 -15.07 -14.73
CA LYS A 122 -14.98 -16.45 -14.92
C LYS A 122 -14.18 -17.26 -15.95
N ARG A 123 -13.68 -16.61 -17.01
CA ARG A 123 -12.95 -17.27 -18.12
C ARG A 123 -11.45 -17.05 -18.05
N ARG A 124 -11.06 -15.84 -17.69
CA ARG A 124 -9.69 -15.39 -17.50
C ARG A 124 -9.70 -14.19 -16.56
N ASP A 125 -8.57 -13.94 -15.94
CA ASP A 125 -8.34 -12.74 -15.15
C ASP A 125 -7.94 -11.57 -16.05
N PHE A 126 -8.20 -10.37 -15.54
CA PHE A 126 -7.82 -9.11 -16.19
C PHE A 126 -6.84 -8.37 -15.30
N THR A 127 -5.76 -7.87 -15.90
CA THR A 127 -4.71 -7.14 -15.19
C THR A 127 -4.74 -5.66 -15.57
N LEU A 128 -4.62 -4.80 -14.57
CA LEU A 128 -4.39 -3.37 -14.71
C LEU A 128 -3.07 -3.01 -14.01
N GLU A 129 -2.06 -2.64 -14.82
CA GLU A 129 -0.73 -2.25 -14.34
C GLU A 129 -0.59 -0.73 -14.27
N GLY A 130 -0.09 -0.23 -13.14
CA GLY A 130 0.05 1.19 -12.86
C GLY A 130 -1.24 1.83 -12.34
N ALA A 131 -1.13 3.10 -11.92
CA ALA A 131 -2.27 3.87 -11.45
C ALA A 131 -3.13 4.28 -12.66
N LYS A 132 -4.10 3.43 -13.00
CA LYS A 132 -5.00 3.63 -14.16
C LYS A 132 -6.10 4.65 -13.87
N GLU A 133 -6.64 5.23 -14.93
CA GLU A 133 -7.81 6.10 -14.83
C GLU A 133 -9.08 5.29 -14.49
N VAL A 134 -10.05 5.93 -13.83
CA VAL A 134 -11.32 5.28 -13.43
C VAL A 134 -12.02 4.62 -14.62
N ASP A 135 -12.00 5.26 -15.79
CA ASP A 135 -12.61 4.73 -17.01
C ASP A 135 -11.95 3.44 -17.51
N GLU A 136 -10.66 3.22 -17.24
CA GLU A 136 -9.98 1.96 -17.56
C GLU A 136 -10.48 0.83 -16.66
N TYR A 137 -10.62 1.07 -15.35
CA TYR A 137 -11.21 0.11 -14.42
C TYR A 137 -12.64 -0.27 -14.85
N LEU A 138 -13.48 0.73 -15.17
CA LEU A 138 -14.86 0.49 -15.61
C LEU A 138 -14.94 -0.41 -16.85
N LYS A 139 -14.07 -0.18 -17.84
CA LYS A 139 -14.01 -1.01 -19.05
C LYS A 139 -13.64 -2.46 -18.75
N GLU A 140 -12.70 -2.72 -17.85
CA GLU A 140 -12.34 -4.09 -17.49
C GLU A 140 -13.47 -4.77 -16.67
N PHE A 141 -14.13 -4.05 -15.76
CA PHE A 141 -15.29 -4.58 -15.04
C PHE A 141 -16.44 -4.97 -15.99
N GLU A 142 -16.72 -4.15 -17.02
CA GLU A 142 -17.74 -4.48 -18.03
C GLU A 142 -17.41 -5.78 -18.78
N LYS A 143 -16.12 -6.04 -19.07
CA LYS A 143 -15.68 -7.30 -19.69
C LYS A 143 -15.88 -8.48 -18.74
N VAL A 144 -15.51 -8.35 -17.46
CA VAL A 144 -15.75 -9.39 -16.44
C VAL A 144 -17.23 -9.75 -16.37
N VAL A 145 -18.12 -8.75 -16.33
CA VAL A 145 -19.57 -8.96 -16.32
C VAL A 145 -20.06 -9.66 -17.59
N LYS A 146 -19.57 -9.24 -18.76
CA LYS A 146 -19.95 -9.85 -20.05
C LYS A 146 -19.51 -11.31 -20.16
N GLU A 147 -18.32 -11.64 -19.70
CA GLU A 147 -17.76 -13.01 -19.75
C GLU A 147 -18.34 -13.94 -18.68
N SER A 148 -19.03 -13.37 -17.67
CA SER A 148 -19.67 -14.12 -16.59
C SER A 148 -21.05 -14.67 -16.94
N LYS A 149 -21.69 -14.12 -17.99
CA LYS A 149 -22.94 -14.64 -18.57
C LYS A 149 -22.69 -15.94 -19.33
#